data_AF-A0A919EAE0-F1
#
_entry.id   AF-A0A919EAE0-F1
#
_cell.length_a   1.000
_cell.length_b   1.000
_cell.length_c   1.000
_cell.angle_alpha   90.00
_cell.angle_beta   90.00
_cell.angle_gamma   90.00
#
_symmetry.space_group_name_H-M   'P 1'
#
loop_
_entity.id
_entity.type
_entity.pdbx_description
1 polymer ?
#
loop_
_entity_poly.entity_id
_entity_poly.type
_entity_poly.pdbx_seq_one_letter_code
_entity_poly.pdbx_strand_id
1 'polypeptide(L)'
;MSEQINILDFMKYRDAAAEVNILCAELTAEECDIATRIARHLDKTLEEMVMELENVASCQQSDQLEPANDTIPPFFAFCVGLETIGDNLIPHLASVYKSACENHNIHLGKFPGLFESRAEAFIQYLKQIACVHGLAFDGGVREAGPAEQLALSGLEVHLRGRMAQAKEAFTA
;
A
#
# COMPACT_ATOMS: atom_id res chain seq x y z
N MET A 1 3.26 -26.44 0.84
CA MET A 1 4.22 -25.39 0.43
C MET A 1 3.46 -24.09 0.53
N SER A 2 3.78 -23.29 1.54
CA SER A 2 3.21 -21.96 1.70
C SER A 2 3.75 -21.11 0.56
N GLU A 3 2.92 -20.73 -0.40
CA GLU A 3 3.29 -19.69 -1.37
C GLU A 3 3.50 -18.40 -0.56
N GLN A 4 4.75 -18.13 -0.18
CA GLN A 4 5.14 -16.80 0.24
C GLN A 4 4.90 -15.90 -0.96
N ILE A 5 3.84 -15.12 -0.92
CA ILE A 5 3.66 -14.00 -1.84
C ILE A 5 4.82 -13.07 -1.54
N ASN A 6 5.78 -13.05 -2.44
CA ASN A 6 6.97 -12.24 -2.33
C ASN A 6 6.64 -10.84 -2.86
N ILE A 7 7.14 -9.79 -2.20
CA ILE A 7 7.14 -8.41 -2.68
C ILE A 7 7.51 -8.26 -4.17
N LEU A 8 8.32 -9.18 -4.70
CA LEU A 8 8.68 -9.27 -6.11
C LEU A 8 7.52 -9.63 -7.05
N ASP A 9 6.52 -10.39 -6.60
CA ASP A 9 5.32 -10.65 -7.41
C ASP A 9 4.36 -9.45 -7.35
N PHE A 10 4.30 -8.76 -6.22
CA PHE A 10 3.54 -7.50 -6.05
C PHE A 10 4.05 -6.37 -6.95
N MET A 11 5.37 -6.13 -6.98
CA MET A 11 6.01 -5.14 -7.84
C MET A 11 5.94 -5.48 -9.35
N LYS A 12 5.90 -6.78 -9.72
CA LYS A 12 5.79 -7.23 -11.12
C LYS A 12 4.45 -6.92 -11.77
N TYR A 13 3.36 -6.85 -11.01
CA TYR A 13 2.03 -6.51 -11.56
C TYR A 13 1.87 -5.02 -11.86
N ARG A 14 2.77 -4.17 -11.32
CA ARG A 14 2.79 -2.76 -11.65
C ARG A 14 3.82 -2.52 -12.76
N ASP A 15 3.33 -2.32 -13.99
CA ASP A 15 4.20 -1.92 -15.10
C ASP A 15 4.59 -0.43 -14.95
N ALA A 16 5.48 -0.17 -13.99
CA ALA A 16 5.99 1.15 -13.67
C ALA A 16 6.62 1.84 -14.90
N ALA A 17 7.20 1.03 -15.79
CA ALA A 17 7.75 1.50 -17.04
C ALA A 17 6.63 1.95 -17.99
N ALA A 18 5.54 1.18 -18.13
CA ALA A 18 4.40 1.60 -18.93
C ALA A 18 3.70 2.85 -18.38
N GLU A 19 3.53 2.97 -17.06
CA GLU A 19 2.95 4.16 -16.44
C GLU A 19 3.78 5.41 -16.73
N VAL A 20 5.09 5.33 -16.52
CA VAL A 20 6.01 6.43 -16.83
C VAL A 20 6.04 6.70 -18.33
N ASN A 21 6.00 5.67 -19.19
CA ASN A 21 5.95 5.86 -20.64
C ASN A 21 4.67 6.58 -21.11
N ILE A 22 3.52 6.25 -20.52
CA ILE A 22 2.25 6.94 -20.78
C ILE A 22 2.36 8.40 -20.32
N LEU A 23 2.87 8.63 -19.11
CA LEU A 23 3.06 9.96 -18.56
C LEU A 23 4.03 10.79 -19.43
N CYS A 24 5.12 10.19 -19.89
CA CYS A 24 6.15 10.83 -20.70
C CYS A 24 5.72 11.16 -22.13
N ALA A 25 4.62 10.58 -22.63
CA ALA A 25 4.13 10.86 -23.98
C ALA A 25 3.71 12.33 -24.18
N GLU A 26 3.33 13.02 -23.10
CA GLU A 26 2.84 14.40 -23.11
C GLU A 26 3.80 15.39 -22.44
N LEU A 27 4.98 14.93 -22.03
CA LEU A 27 5.96 15.72 -21.27
C LEU A 27 7.17 16.11 -22.11
N THR A 28 7.85 17.17 -21.69
CA THR A 28 9.21 17.43 -22.17
C THR A 28 10.17 16.32 -21.70
N ALA A 29 11.31 16.16 -22.39
CA ALA A 29 12.32 15.18 -22.01
C ALA A 29 12.84 15.39 -20.57
N GLU A 30 12.94 16.64 -20.12
CA GLU A 30 13.34 17.00 -18.76
C GLU A 30 12.27 16.61 -17.73
N GLU A 31 11.00 16.94 -17.99
CA GLU A 31 9.89 16.56 -17.11
C GLU A 31 9.74 15.03 -17.02
N CYS A 32 9.93 14.32 -18.13
CA CYS A 32 9.92 12.86 -18.16
C CYS A 32 11.05 12.26 -17.29
N ASP A 33 12.26 12.80 -17.37
CA ASP A 33 13.39 12.36 -16.53
C ASP A 33 13.10 12.62 -15.04
N ILE A 34 12.55 13.79 -14.69
CA ILE A 34 12.16 14.10 -13.31
C ILE A 34 11.06 13.15 -12.82
N ALA A 35 9.99 12.96 -13.59
CA ALA A 35 8.90 12.05 -13.25
C ALA A 35 9.42 10.62 -13.05
N THR A 36 10.33 10.16 -13.91
CA THR A 36 10.98 8.85 -13.81
C THR A 36 11.79 8.72 -12.51
N ARG A 37 12.52 9.76 -12.10
CA ARG A 37 13.31 9.76 -10.86
C ARG A 37 12.42 9.72 -9.62
N ILE A 38 11.36 10.54 -9.60
CA ILE A 38 10.37 10.56 -8.52
C ILE A 38 9.69 9.19 -8.41
N ALA A 39 9.24 8.63 -9.53
CA ALA A 39 8.65 7.30 -9.61
C ALA A 39 9.55 6.24 -8.98
N ARG A 40 10.81 6.14 -9.42
CA ARG A 40 11.79 5.18 -8.86
C ARG A 40 12.05 5.38 -7.37
N HIS A 41 12.07 6.62 -6.90
CA HIS A 41 12.27 6.91 -5.48
C HIS A 41 11.09 6.42 -4.63
N LEU A 42 9.85 6.67 -5.09
CA LEU A 42 8.65 6.15 -4.44
C LEU A 42 8.61 4.63 -4.45
N ASP A 43 9.07 4.02 -5.54
CA ASP A 43 9.10 2.56 -5.68
C ASP A 43 10.01 1.92 -4.65
N LYS A 44 11.23 2.43 -4.55
CA LYS A 44 12.18 1.98 -3.55
C LYS A 44 11.65 2.17 -2.13
N THR A 45 11.00 3.29 -1.86
CA THR A 45 10.42 3.57 -0.54
C THR A 45 9.29 2.58 -0.23
N LEU A 46 8.39 2.35 -1.19
CA LEU A 46 7.31 1.38 -1.04
C LEU A 46 7.86 -0.05 -0.83
N GLU A 47 8.92 -0.42 -1.56
CA GLU A 47 9.61 -1.69 -1.38
C GLU A 47 10.15 -1.84 0.04
N GLU A 48 10.84 -0.82 0.56
CA GLU A 48 11.37 -0.80 1.92
C GLU A 48 10.25 -0.92 2.96
N MET A 49 9.16 -0.16 2.80
CA MET A 49 8.00 -0.20 3.72
C MET A 49 7.38 -1.60 3.78
N VAL A 50 7.18 -2.25 2.62
CA VAL A 50 6.60 -3.59 2.56
C VAL A 50 7.57 -4.63 3.11
N MET A 51 8.87 -4.55 2.81
CA MET A 51 9.88 -5.44 3.39
C MET A 51 9.90 -5.38 4.92
N GLU A 52 9.82 -4.18 5.50
CA GLU A 52 9.77 -4.01 6.96
C GLU A 52 8.49 -4.63 7.55
N LEU A 53 7.34 -4.47 6.89
CA LEU A 53 6.10 -5.14 7.31
C LEU A 53 6.22 -6.67 7.31
N GLU A 54 6.83 -7.24 6.27
CA GLU A 54 7.06 -8.68 6.17
C GLU A 54 8.11 -9.18 7.18
N ASN A 55 9.14 -8.37 7.48
CA ASN A 55 10.13 -8.67 8.52
C ASN A 55 9.50 -8.71 9.91
N VAL A 56 8.62 -7.77 10.22
CA VAL A 56 7.88 -7.76 11.50
C VAL A 56 6.92 -8.95 11.57
N ALA A 57 6.26 -9.30 10.47
CA ALA A 57 5.36 -10.46 10.42
C ALA A 57 6.09 -11.82 10.51
N SER A 58 7.34 -11.90 10.04
CA SER A 58 8.16 -13.11 10.09
C SER A 58 8.97 -13.28 11.38
N CYS A 59 9.15 -12.20 12.16
CA CYS A 59 9.61 -12.29 13.53
C CYS A 59 8.52 -13.00 14.35
N GLN A 60 8.69 -14.32 14.56
CA GLN A 60 7.88 -15.12 15.45
C GLN A 60 7.68 -14.36 16.78
N GLN A 61 6.45 -13.92 17.05
CA GLN A 61 6.09 -13.41 18.36
C GLN A 61 6.36 -14.52 19.37
N SER A 62 7.41 -14.33 20.17
CA SER A 62 7.68 -15.11 21.36
C SER A 62 6.49 -14.95 22.32
N ASP A 63 5.91 -16.09 22.69
CA ASP A 63 4.90 -16.33 23.72
C ASP A 63 4.65 -15.15 24.67
N GLN A 64 3.59 -14.38 24.41
CA GLN A 64 2.68 -13.72 25.38
C GLN A 64 1.96 -12.56 24.68
N LEU A 65 0.85 -12.87 24.02
CA LEU A 65 -0.19 -11.88 23.75
C LEU A 65 -1.30 -12.09 24.77
N GLU A 66 -1.60 -11.07 25.56
CA GLU A 66 -2.80 -11.05 26.39
C GLU A 66 -4.05 -11.23 25.50
N PRO A 67 -5.09 -11.93 26.00
CA PRO A 67 -6.29 -12.20 25.21
C PRO A 67 -6.97 -10.88 24.84
N ALA A 68 -6.87 -10.50 23.56
CA ALA A 68 -7.60 -9.37 23.02
C ALA A 68 -9.10 -9.72 23.01
N ASN A 69 -9.91 -8.90 23.70
CA ASN A 69 -11.38 -8.85 23.68
C ASN A 69 -12.07 -9.93 22.82
N ASP A 70 -12.70 -10.91 23.49
CA ASP A 70 -13.41 -12.08 22.93
C ASP A 70 -14.63 -11.77 22.02
N THR A 71 -14.77 -10.56 21.48
CA THR A 71 -16.00 -10.11 20.77
C THR A 71 -15.84 -9.84 19.28
N ILE A 72 -14.62 -9.68 18.76
CA ILE A 72 -14.40 -9.39 17.33
C ILE A 72 -13.78 -10.63 16.65
N PRO A 73 -14.30 -11.09 15.51
CA PRO A 73 -13.69 -12.23 14.81
C PRO A 73 -12.23 -11.93 14.40
N PRO A 74 -11.33 -12.93 14.43
CA PRO A 74 -9.89 -12.74 14.15
C PRO A 74 -9.61 -12.03 12.83
N PHE A 75 -10.32 -12.38 11.75
CA PHE A 75 -10.19 -11.70 10.45
C PHE A 75 -10.49 -10.20 10.51
N PHE A 76 -11.54 -9.81 11.25
CA PHE A 76 -11.94 -8.41 11.37
C PHE A 76 -10.90 -7.62 12.19
N ALA A 77 -10.42 -8.21 13.28
CA ALA A 77 -9.33 -7.62 14.06
C ALA A 77 -8.06 -7.45 13.21
N PHE A 78 -7.76 -8.43 12.34
CA PHE A 78 -6.66 -8.35 11.40
C PHE A 78 -6.84 -7.20 10.40
N CYS A 79 -8.03 -7.05 9.80
CA CYS A 79 -8.34 -5.91 8.92
C CYS A 79 -8.16 -4.56 9.62
N VAL A 80 -8.60 -4.40 10.87
CA VAL A 80 -8.38 -3.17 11.66
C VAL A 80 -6.90 -2.90 11.91
N GLY A 81 -6.09 -3.95 12.11
CA GLY A 81 -4.64 -3.82 12.17
C GLY A 81 -4.05 -3.26 10.87
N LEU A 82 -4.52 -3.73 9.71
CA LEU A 82 -4.10 -3.22 8.40
C LEU A 82 -4.59 -1.79 8.14
N GLU A 83 -5.77 -1.41 8.61
CA GLU A 83 -6.24 -0.02 8.59
C GLU A 83 -5.27 0.89 9.34
N THR A 84 -4.83 0.47 10.53
CA THR A 84 -3.87 1.22 11.35
C THR A 84 -2.52 1.37 10.65
N ILE A 85 -2.07 0.34 9.94
CA ILE A 85 -0.86 0.42 9.10
C ILE A 85 -1.07 1.45 7.98
N GLY A 86 -2.17 1.36 7.24
CA GLY A 86 -2.51 2.28 6.16
C GLY A 86 -2.63 3.74 6.60
N ASP A 87 -3.18 3.98 7.79
CA ASP A 87 -3.32 5.30 8.41
C ASP A 87 -1.98 6.02 8.60
N ASN A 88 -0.88 5.28 8.73
CA ASN A 88 0.45 5.84 8.89
C ASN A 88 1.23 5.85 7.57
N LEU A 89 1.17 4.75 6.82
CA LEU A 89 2.03 4.53 5.67
C LEU A 89 1.55 5.27 4.40
N ILE A 90 0.24 5.44 4.20
CA ILE A 90 -0.27 6.21 3.05
C ILE A 90 0.11 7.70 3.17
N PRO A 91 -0.10 8.38 4.32
CA PRO A 91 0.39 9.75 4.50
C PRO A 91 1.91 9.88 4.42
N HIS A 92 2.66 8.87 4.93
CA HIS A 92 4.11 8.86 4.79
C HIS A 92 4.53 8.85 3.31
N LEU A 93 3.94 7.98 2.50
CA LEU A 93 4.22 7.93 1.06
C LEU A 93 3.89 9.26 0.36
N ALA A 94 2.81 9.93 0.76
CA ALA A 94 2.47 11.27 0.26
C ALA A 94 3.53 12.32 0.66
N SER A 95 4.05 12.25 1.88
CA SER A 95 5.14 13.11 2.36
C SER A 95 6.44 12.88 1.58
N VAL A 96 6.74 11.62 1.23
CA VAL A 96 7.90 11.26 0.41
C VAL A 96 7.74 11.82 -1.00
N TYR A 97 6.57 11.67 -1.61
CA TYR A 97 6.24 12.28 -2.90
C TYR A 97 6.43 13.79 -2.87
N LYS A 98 5.88 14.46 -1.84
CA LYS A 98 6.01 15.90 -1.64
C LYS A 98 7.47 16.33 -1.59
N SER A 99 8.27 15.66 -0.76
CA SER A 99 9.69 15.95 -0.62
C SER A 99 10.45 15.75 -1.94
N ALA A 100 10.10 14.71 -2.72
CA ALA A 100 10.69 14.45 -4.02
C ALA A 100 10.35 15.56 -5.05
N CYS A 101 9.10 16.02 -5.09
CA CYS A 101 8.69 17.16 -5.92
C CYS A 101 9.43 18.45 -5.54
N GLU A 102 9.52 18.75 -4.24
CA GLU A 102 10.23 19.93 -3.72
C GLU A 102 11.72 19.90 -4.09
N ASN A 103 12.38 18.74 -3.97
CA ASN A 103 13.79 18.56 -4.38
C ASN A 103 14.04 18.83 -5.87
N HIS A 104 13.01 18.68 -6.70
CA HIS A 104 13.07 18.94 -8.14
C HIS A 104 12.43 20.28 -8.54
N ASN A 105 11.99 21.12 -7.59
CA ASN A 105 11.25 22.36 -7.82
C ASN A 105 9.99 22.17 -8.70
N ILE A 106 9.29 21.04 -8.53
CA ILE A 106 8.06 20.72 -9.24
C ILE A 106 6.84 20.95 -8.36
N HIS A 107 5.78 21.50 -8.94
CA HIS A 107 4.50 21.64 -8.26
C HIS A 107 3.87 20.27 -7.95
N LEU A 108 3.33 20.08 -6.74
CA LEU A 108 2.77 18.80 -6.28
C LEU A 108 1.64 18.27 -7.18
N GLY A 109 0.79 19.16 -7.69
CA GLY A 109 -0.27 18.81 -8.62
C GLY A 109 0.18 18.45 -10.05
N LYS A 110 1.49 18.48 -10.36
CA LYS A 110 1.98 18.21 -11.72
C LYS A 110 1.94 16.72 -12.08
N PHE A 111 2.27 15.84 -11.14
CA PHE A 111 2.33 14.39 -11.37
C PHE A 111 1.57 13.57 -10.30
N PRO A 112 0.30 13.91 -9.96
CA PRO A 112 -0.39 13.28 -8.83
C PRO A 112 -0.60 11.78 -9.04
N GLY A 113 -0.71 11.34 -10.30
CA GLY A 113 -0.79 9.94 -10.69
C GLY A 113 0.38 9.08 -10.19
N LEU A 114 1.57 9.67 -10.03
CA LEU A 114 2.73 8.95 -9.48
C LEU A 114 2.50 8.53 -8.02
N PHE A 115 1.87 9.36 -7.19
CA PHE A 115 1.51 8.94 -5.84
C PHE A 115 0.34 7.93 -5.87
N GLU A 116 -0.70 8.24 -6.64
CA GLU A 116 -1.94 7.46 -6.68
C GLU A 116 -1.71 6.00 -7.06
N SER A 117 -0.88 5.75 -8.08
CA SER A 117 -0.60 4.38 -8.53
C SER A 117 0.16 3.56 -7.49
N ARG A 118 1.09 4.16 -6.74
CA ARG A 118 1.80 3.48 -5.64
C ARG A 118 0.92 3.26 -4.43
N ALA A 119 0.12 4.26 -4.04
CA ALA A 119 -0.83 4.12 -2.96
C ALA A 119 -1.87 3.03 -3.28
N GLU A 120 -2.40 3.00 -4.49
CA GLU A 120 -3.31 1.95 -4.96
C GLU A 120 -2.67 0.57 -4.89
N ALA A 121 -1.43 0.43 -5.38
CA ALA A 121 -0.69 -0.81 -5.27
C ALA A 121 -0.59 -1.23 -3.79
N PHE A 122 -0.17 -0.33 -2.91
CA PHE A 122 -0.06 -0.63 -1.49
C PHE A 122 -1.40 -1.09 -0.86
N ILE A 123 -2.52 -0.47 -1.25
CA ILE A 123 -3.86 -0.88 -0.82
C ILE A 123 -4.17 -2.31 -1.26
N GLN A 124 -3.91 -2.64 -2.53
CA GLN A 124 -4.13 -4.00 -3.03
C GLN A 124 -3.23 -5.03 -2.33
N TYR A 125 -1.99 -4.64 -1.99
CA TYR A 125 -1.10 -5.49 -1.18
C TYR A 125 -1.68 -5.77 0.20
N LEU A 126 -2.13 -4.76 0.94
CA LEU A 126 -2.75 -4.96 2.26
C LEU A 126 -4.00 -5.85 2.18
N LYS A 127 -4.83 -5.67 1.15
CA LYS A 127 -5.98 -6.57 0.90
C LYS A 127 -5.54 -8.00 0.63
N GLN A 128 -4.48 -8.20 -0.15
CA GLN A 128 -3.95 -9.53 -0.42
C GLN A 128 -3.41 -10.19 0.85
N ILE A 129 -2.71 -9.44 1.72
CA ILE A 129 -2.30 -9.93 3.03
C ILE A 129 -3.52 -10.36 3.85
N ALA A 130 -4.59 -9.56 3.88
CA ALA A 130 -5.82 -9.94 4.58
C ALA A 130 -6.40 -11.26 4.04
N CYS A 131 -6.46 -11.45 2.72
CA CYS A 131 -6.93 -12.69 2.13
C CYS A 131 -6.04 -13.90 2.49
N VAL A 132 -4.72 -13.75 2.46
CA VAL A 132 -3.79 -14.88 2.61
C VAL A 132 -3.56 -15.23 4.08
N HIS A 133 -3.35 -14.22 4.92
CA HIS A 133 -3.02 -14.38 6.33
C HIS A 133 -4.25 -14.26 7.23
N GLY A 134 -5.17 -13.33 6.92
CA GLY A 134 -6.41 -13.17 7.68
C GLY A 134 -7.26 -14.43 7.66
N LEU A 135 -7.49 -15.03 6.48
CA LEU A 135 -8.30 -16.25 6.35
C LEU A 135 -7.63 -17.49 6.99
N ALA A 136 -6.31 -17.47 7.16
CA ALA A 136 -5.60 -18.52 7.86
C ALA A 136 -5.95 -18.56 9.37
N PHE A 137 -6.27 -17.41 9.98
CA PHE A 137 -6.69 -17.33 11.38
C PHE A 137 -8.07 -17.93 11.63
N ASP A 138 -8.95 -17.95 10.62
CA ASP A 138 -10.32 -18.49 10.74
C ASP A 138 -10.42 -19.99 10.37
N GLY A 139 -9.31 -20.73 10.47
CA GLY A 139 -9.30 -22.19 10.31
C GLY A 139 -9.08 -22.70 8.88
N GLY A 140 -8.45 -21.90 8.01
CA GLY A 140 -7.98 -22.36 6.69
C GLY A 140 -9.03 -22.33 5.60
N VAL A 141 -10.04 -21.45 5.71
CA VAL A 141 -11.00 -21.21 4.63
C VAL A 141 -10.23 -20.72 3.41
N ARG A 142 -10.35 -21.42 2.28
CA ARG A 142 -9.64 -21.07 1.04
C ARG A 142 -10.18 -19.82 0.36
N GLU A 143 -11.40 -19.39 0.69
CA GLU A 143 -12.08 -18.25 0.07
C GLU A 143 -12.82 -17.42 1.12
N ALA A 144 -12.75 -16.09 0.99
CA ALA A 144 -13.47 -15.15 1.86
C ALA A 144 -14.99 -15.30 1.70
N GLY A 145 -15.70 -15.56 2.81
CA GLY A 145 -17.15 -15.57 2.86
C GLY A 145 -17.76 -14.16 2.82
N PRO A 146 -19.09 -14.04 2.88
CA PRO A 146 -19.77 -12.74 2.79
C PRO A 146 -19.35 -11.73 3.88
N ALA A 147 -19.04 -12.22 5.08
CA ALA A 147 -18.62 -11.37 6.20
C ALA A 147 -17.19 -10.85 5.98
N GLU A 148 -16.29 -11.71 5.53
CA GLU A 148 -14.90 -11.36 5.24
C GLU A 148 -14.80 -10.44 4.01
N GLN A 149 -15.65 -10.65 3.00
CA GLN A 149 -15.77 -9.73 1.86
C GLN A 149 -16.25 -8.34 2.27
N LEU A 150 -17.16 -8.25 3.24
CA LEU A 150 -17.60 -6.97 3.80
C LEU A 150 -16.45 -6.28 4.55
N ALA A 151 -15.69 -7.02 5.36
CA ALA A 151 -14.51 -6.50 6.04
C ALA A 151 -13.42 -6.02 5.07
N LEU A 152 -13.12 -6.79 4.01
CA LEU A 152 -12.19 -6.41 2.95
C LEU A 152 -12.65 -5.16 2.20
N SER A 153 -13.96 -5.03 1.97
CA SER A 153 -14.54 -3.85 1.34
C SER A 153 -14.43 -2.62 2.26
N GLY A 154 -14.65 -2.81 3.56
CA GLY A 154 -14.45 -1.77 4.58
C GLY A 154 -13.00 -1.28 4.62
N LEU A 155 -12.05 -2.20 4.67
CA LEU A 155 -10.62 -1.92 4.59
C LEU A 155 -10.28 -1.11 3.33
N GLU A 156 -10.76 -1.55 2.16
CA GLU A 156 -10.50 -0.83 0.90
C GLU A 156 -11.04 0.60 0.93
N VAL A 157 -12.30 0.78 1.35
CA VAL A 157 -12.94 2.09 1.43
C VAL A 157 -12.18 3.01 2.38
N HIS A 158 -11.77 2.49 3.55
CA HIS A 158 -10.99 3.24 4.53
C HIS A 158 -9.66 3.72 3.95
N LEU A 159 -8.89 2.80 3.37
CA LEU A 159 -7.57 3.11 2.81
C LEU A 159 -7.66 4.06 1.61
N ARG A 160 -8.64 3.89 0.72
CA ARG A 160 -8.90 4.85 -0.37
C ARG A 160 -9.31 6.22 0.17
N GLY A 161 -10.05 6.27 1.27
CA GLY A 161 -10.36 7.50 1.99
C GLY A 161 -9.10 8.22 2.48
N ARG A 162 -8.14 7.47 3.05
CA ARG A 162 -6.83 8.01 3.45
C ARG A 162 -6.01 8.51 2.27
N MET A 163 -6.00 7.77 1.16
CA MET A 163 -5.35 8.20 -0.08
C MET A 163 -5.95 9.51 -0.59
N ALA A 164 -7.28 9.65 -0.58
CA ALA A 164 -7.96 10.87 -1.00
C ALA A 164 -7.60 12.06 -0.12
N GLN A 165 -7.63 11.90 1.21
CA GLN A 165 -7.20 12.93 2.17
C GLN A 165 -5.75 13.37 1.96
N ALA A 166 -4.84 12.41 1.74
CA ALA A 166 -3.44 12.72 1.47
C ALA A 166 -3.25 13.50 0.17
N LYS A 167 -4.07 13.20 -0.85
CA LYS A 167 -4.04 13.87 -2.17
C LYS A 167 -4.58 15.31 -2.14
N GLU A 168 -5.48 15.66 -1.23
CA GLU A 168 -6.01 17.03 -1.11
C GLU A 168 -4.87 18.07 -1.00
N ALA A 169 -3.77 17.70 -0.36
CA ALA A 169 -2.57 18.53 -0.22
C ALA A 169 -1.84 18.83 -1.55
N PHE A 170 -2.14 18.12 -2.64
CA PHE A 170 -1.50 18.32 -3.95
C PHE A 170 -2.24 19.34 -4.82
N THR A 171 -3.49 19.61 -4.47
CA THR A 171 -4.41 20.50 -5.20
C THR A 171 -4.57 21.88 -4.57
N ALA A 172 -4.08 22.05 -3.34
CA ALA A 172 -4.07 23.33 -2.61
C ALA A 172 -2.85 24.18 -2.99
#